data_AF-A0A661HU12-F1
#
_entry.id   AF-A0A661HU12-F1
#
_cell.length_a   1.000
_cell.length_b   1.000
_cell.length_c   1.000
_cell.angle_alpha   90.00
_cell.angle_beta   90.00
_cell.angle_gamma   90.00
#
_symmetry.space_group_name_H-M   'P 1'
#
loop_
_entity.id
_entity.type
_entity.pdbx_description
1 polymer ?
#
loop_
_entity_poly.entity_id
_entity_poly.type
_entity_poly.pdbx_seq_one_letter_code
_entity_poly.pdbx_strand_id
1 'polypeptide(L)'
;MKNLWDDAEAKKCKNDLDLRVYTSNLLGQSDELVLHGGGNTSVKSMVDGEEILFVKGSGWDLVSIKTEGFAPVKMFTLLEMAQLKNLSDTEMVSGQKAATIDKSAPNPSVEAILHAIIPFKVVDHTHADAVVTISNS
;
A
#
# COMPACT_ATOMS: atom_id res chain seq x y z
N MET A 1 2.53 -20.88 9.78
CA MET A 1 2.09 -20.08 8.62
C MET A 1 2.24 -20.86 7.33
N LYS A 2 1.23 -20.82 6.44
CA LYS A 2 1.21 -21.50 5.12
C LYS A 2 1.31 -20.45 4.01
N ASN A 3 2.12 -20.71 2.98
CA ASN A 3 2.15 -19.87 1.78
C ASN A 3 0.93 -20.20 0.89
N LEU A 4 0.15 -19.18 0.53
CA LEU A 4 -1.07 -19.29 -0.29
C LEU A 4 -0.88 -18.85 -1.75
N TRP A 5 0.35 -18.54 -2.16
CA TRP A 5 0.68 -18.17 -3.54
C TRP A 5 0.36 -19.31 -4.52
N ASP A 6 -0.25 -18.94 -5.65
CA ASP A 6 -0.59 -19.80 -6.76
C ASP A 6 -0.09 -19.18 -8.07
N ASP A 7 0.85 -19.84 -8.73
CA ASP A 7 1.44 -19.39 -9.99
C ASP A 7 0.42 -19.32 -11.14
N ALA A 8 -0.60 -20.16 -11.14
CA ALA A 8 -1.63 -20.17 -12.17
C ALA A 8 -2.56 -18.96 -12.03
N GLU A 9 -2.90 -18.55 -10.81
CA GLU A 9 -3.67 -17.33 -10.56
C GLU A 9 -2.82 -16.08 -10.85
N ALA A 10 -1.57 -16.04 -10.38
CA ALA A 10 -0.67 -14.92 -10.63
C ALA A 10 -0.45 -14.64 -12.12
N LYS A 11 -0.41 -15.68 -12.96
CA LYS A 11 -0.30 -15.55 -14.44
C LYS A 11 -1.51 -14.91 -15.11
N LYS A 12 -2.67 -14.82 -14.43
CA LYS A 12 -3.88 -14.17 -14.97
C LYS A 12 -3.86 -12.65 -14.80
N CYS A 13 -3.03 -12.13 -13.90
CA CYS A 13 -2.86 -10.69 -13.66
C CYS A 13 -2.23 -10.03 -14.90
N LYS A 14 -2.82 -8.93 -15.40
CA LYS A 14 -2.39 -8.32 -16.66
C LYS A 14 -1.32 -7.24 -16.46
N ASN A 15 -1.23 -6.70 -15.25
CA ASN A 15 -0.34 -5.62 -14.89
C ASN A 15 0.06 -5.71 -13.41
N ASP A 16 0.95 -4.82 -12.99
CA ASP A 16 1.47 -4.78 -11.62
C ASP A 16 0.37 -4.54 -10.57
N LEU A 17 -0.65 -3.75 -10.89
CA LEU A 17 -1.73 -3.42 -9.97
C LEU A 17 -2.70 -4.61 -9.80
N ASP A 18 -3.00 -5.34 -10.87
CA ASP A 18 -3.76 -6.60 -10.79
C ASP A 18 -3.03 -7.63 -9.91
N LEU A 19 -1.70 -7.73 -10.06
CA LEU A 19 -0.88 -8.61 -9.23
C LEU A 19 -0.83 -8.14 -7.77
N ARG A 20 -0.82 -6.82 -7.56
CA ARG A 20 -0.87 -6.22 -6.23
C ARG A 20 -2.21 -6.50 -5.54
N VAL A 21 -3.33 -6.42 -6.26
CA VAL A 21 -4.65 -6.82 -5.74
C VAL A 21 -4.64 -8.28 -5.30
N TYR A 22 -4.16 -9.19 -6.16
CA TYR A 22 -4.07 -10.61 -5.85
C TYR A 22 -3.25 -10.88 -4.57
N THR A 23 -2.05 -10.32 -4.49
CA THR A 23 -1.15 -10.51 -3.35
C THR A 23 -1.67 -9.86 -2.06
N SER A 24 -2.37 -8.73 -2.15
CA SER A 24 -3.04 -8.12 -1.00
C SER A 24 -4.16 -9.00 -0.46
N ASN A 25 -4.96 -9.61 -1.36
CA ASN A 25 -6.00 -10.55 -0.97
C ASN A 25 -5.43 -11.83 -0.32
N LEU A 26 -4.23 -12.29 -0.70
CA LEU A 26 -3.56 -13.40 -0.01
C LEU A 26 -3.16 -13.03 1.42
N LEU A 27 -2.63 -11.83 1.63
CA LEU A 27 -2.25 -11.34 2.97
C LEU A 27 -3.49 -11.18 3.86
N GLY A 28 -4.56 -10.59 3.32
CA GLY A 28 -5.80 -10.36 4.05
C GLY A 28 -6.56 -11.64 4.44
N GLN A 29 -6.27 -12.79 3.82
CA GLN A 29 -6.86 -14.08 4.20
C GLN A 29 -6.29 -14.67 5.50
N SER A 30 -5.20 -14.11 6.02
CA SER A 30 -4.57 -14.58 7.24
C SER A 30 -4.76 -13.59 8.38
N ASP A 31 -5.61 -13.94 9.34
CA ASP A 31 -5.81 -13.17 10.57
C ASP A 31 -4.52 -13.06 11.41
N GLU A 32 -3.56 -13.97 11.22
CA GLU A 32 -2.22 -13.91 11.84
C GLU A 32 -1.34 -12.79 11.26
N LEU A 33 -1.59 -12.37 10.02
CA LEU A 33 -0.82 -11.36 9.29
C LEU A 33 -1.48 -9.99 9.34
N VAL A 34 -2.81 -9.94 9.23
CA VAL A 34 -3.57 -8.70 9.14
C VAL A 34 -4.62 -8.66 10.25
N LEU A 35 -4.28 -8.01 11.36
CA LEU A 35 -5.22 -7.78 12.45
C LEU A 35 -6.19 -6.63 12.11
N HIS A 36 -7.50 -6.90 12.16
CA HIS A 36 -8.58 -5.91 12.23
C HIS A 36 -8.48 -4.75 11.22
N GLY A 37 -8.51 -5.04 9.91
CA GLY A 37 -8.50 -4.01 8.85
C GLY A 37 -7.18 -3.22 8.71
N GLY A 38 -6.18 -3.57 9.52
CA GLY A 38 -4.83 -3.03 9.48
C GLY A 38 -4.03 -3.49 8.25
N GLY A 39 -2.72 -3.19 8.26
CA GLY A 39 -1.83 -3.50 7.15
C GLY A 39 -2.06 -2.63 5.90
N ASN A 40 -0.98 -2.39 5.19
CA ASN A 40 -0.93 -1.58 3.98
C ASN A 40 -0.06 -2.25 2.93
N THR A 41 -0.45 -2.10 1.67
CA THR A 41 0.28 -2.70 0.56
C THR A 41 0.42 -1.67 -0.53
N SER A 42 1.52 -1.71 -1.27
CA SER A 42 1.73 -0.81 -2.38
C SER A 42 2.51 -1.44 -3.53
N VAL A 43 2.36 -0.82 -4.70
CA VAL A 43 3.19 -1.07 -5.88
C VAL A 43 3.55 0.25 -6.56
N LYS A 44 4.82 0.38 -6.93
CA LYS A 44 5.34 1.50 -7.72
C LYS A 44 5.26 1.14 -9.19
N SER A 45 4.72 2.06 -10.01
CA SER A 45 4.59 1.86 -11.46
C SER A 45 4.68 3.19 -12.21
N MET A 46 5.06 3.12 -13.49
CA MET A 46 5.14 4.29 -14.37
C MET A 46 3.78 4.56 -15.02
N VAL A 47 3.28 5.79 -14.88
CA VAL A 47 2.05 6.27 -15.52
C VAL A 47 2.39 7.56 -16.25
N ASP A 48 2.24 7.58 -17.58
CA ASP A 48 2.52 8.74 -18.44
C ASP A 48 3.90 9.40 -18.21
N GLY A 49 4.92 8.58 -17.89
CA GLY A 49 6.29 9.04 -17.66
C GLY A 49 6.58 9.52 -16.24
N GLU A 50 5.61 9.46 -15.32
CA GLU A 50 5.77 9.77 -13.90
C GLU A 50 5.70 8.49 -13.06
N GLU A 51 6.55 8.36 -12.05
CA GLU A 51 6.47 7.23 -11.11
C GLU A 51 5.35 7.47 -10.09
N ILE A 52 4.43 6.52 -10.00
CA ILE A 52 3.25 6.57 -9.14
C ILE A 52 3.28 5.42 -8.15
N LEU A 53 3.01 5.75 -6.88
CA LEU A 53 2.74 4.78 -5.84
C LEU A 53 1.25 4.48 -5.82
N PHE A 54 0.88 3.25 -6.16
CA PHE A 54 -0.46 2.72 -5.87
C PHE A 54 -0.43 2.12 -4.48
N VAL A 55 -1.01 2.81 -3.50
CA VAL A 55 -1.04 2.39 -2.09
C VAL A 55 -2.47 2.13 -1.64
N LYS A 56 -2.68 1.14 -0.78
CA LYS A 56 -4.00 0.87 -0.17
C LYS A 56 -4.63 2.17 0.35
N GLY A 57 -5.88 2.39 -0.03
CA GLY A 57 -6.69 3.50 0.43
C GLY A 57 -7.39 3.20 1.74
N SER A 58 -7.66 4.25 2.50
CA SER A 58 -8.42 4.19 3.75
C SER A 58 -9.83 3.65 3.52
N GLY A 59 -10.29 2.79 4.42
CA GLY A 59 -11.62 2.17 4.37
C GLY A 59 -11.73 0.88 3.56
N TRP A 60 -10.62 0.38 3.00
CA TRP A 60 -10.58 -0.90 2.29
C TRP A 60 -9.95 -2.00 3.15
N ASP A 61 -10.52 -3.20 3.11
CA ASP A 61 -9.91 -4.39 3.71
C ASP A 61 -9.04 -5.13 2.69
N LEU A 62 -7.83 -5.54 3.09
CA LEU A 62 -6.89 -6.22 2.19
C LEU A 62 -7.45 -7.53 1.63
N VAL A 63 -8.35 -8.23 2.34
CA VAL A 63 -8.95 -9.50 1.91
C VAL A 63 -9.88 -9.37 0.70
N SER A 64 -10.45 -8.17 0.51
CA SER A 64 -11.45 -7.90 -0.52
C SER A 64 -11.08 -6.69 -1.40
N ILE A 65 -9.83 -6.25 -1.32
CA ILE A 65 -9.38 -5.07 -2.03
C ILE A 65 -9.45 -5.31 -3.53
N LYS A 66 -9.80 -4.24 -4.25
CA LYS A 66 -9.82 -4.19 -5.71
C LYS A 66 -8.91 -3.08 -6.19
N THR A 67 -8.74 -2.95 -7.49
CA THR A 67 -7.94 -1.90 -8.13
C THR A 67 -8.33 -0.50 -7.63
N GLU A 68 -9.63 -0.24 -7.46
CA GLU A 68 -10.20 1.02 -6.96
C GLU A 68 -9.87 1.30 -5.49
N GLY A 69 -9.42 0.27 -4.76
CA GLY A 69 -8.95 0.38 -3.39
C GLY A 69 -7.54 0.93 -3.27
N PHE A 70 -6.81 1.14 -4.37
CA PHE A 70 -5.48 1.72 -4.36
C PHE A 70 -5.52 3.20 -4.78
N ALA A 71 -5.01 4.08 -3.92
CA ALA A 71 -4.81 5.48 -4.22
C ALA A 71 -3.52 5.68 -5.04
N PRO A 72 -3.58 6.31 -6.23
CA PRO A 72 -2.40 6.55 -7.06
C PRO A 72 -1.76 7.90 -6.72
N VAL A 73 -0.65 7.87 -5.97
CA VAL A 73 0.02 9.06 -5.43
C VAL A 73 1.37 9.29 -6.11
N LYS A 74 1.68 10.54 -6.48
CA LYS A 74 2.97 10.91 -7.10
C LYS A 74 4.14 10.57 -6.19
N MET A 75 5.08 9.74 -6.66
CA MET A 75 6.27 9.35 -5.90
C MET A 75 7.15 10.55 -5.57
N PHE A 76 7.34 11.47 -6.52
CA PHE A 76 8.14 12.67 -6.32
C PHE A 76 7.69 13.46 -5.08
N THR A 77 6.38 13.73 -4.95
CA THR A 77 5.84 14.45 -3.80
C THR A 77 6.01 13.67 -2.50
N LEU A 78 5.79 12.36 -2.49
CA LEU A 78 6.00 11.54 -1.29
C LEU A 78 7.45 11.57 -0.82
N LEU A 79 8.41 11.55 -1.75
CA LEU A 79 9.83 11.62 -1.45
C LEU A 79 10.25 13.01 -0.94
N GLU A 80 9.69 14.09 -1.51
CA GLU A 80 9.90 15.45 -0.98
C GLU A 80 9.35 15.59 0.45
N MET A 81 8.15 15.06 0.70
CA MET A 81 7.54 15.05 2.03
C MET A 81 8.40 14.29 3.04
N ALA A 82 9.06 13.21 2.63
CA ALA A 82 9.96 12.44 3.49
C ALA A 82 11.22 13.21 3.93
N GLN A 83 11.60 14.27 3.21
CA GLN A 83 12.74 15.13 3.57
C GLN A 83 12.38 16.24 4.56
N LEU A 84 11.09 16.45 4.85
CA LEU A 84 10.65 17.48 5.77
C LEU A 84 11.05 17.12 7.20
N LYS A 85 11.69 18.07 7.89
CA LYS A 85 12.09 17.90 9.30
C LYS A 85 10.89 17.68 10.22
N ASN A 86 9.76 18.33 9.92
CA ASN A 86 8.51 18.20 10.64
C ASN A 86 7.38 18.15 9.61
N LEU A 87 6.40 17.29 9.87
CA LEU A 87 5.20 17.17 9.07
C LEU A 87 4.08 16.72 10.02
N SER A 88 3.06 17.55 10.21
CA SER A 88 1.90 17.16 11.02
C SER A 88 1.00 16.18 10.28
N ASP A 89 0.18 15.42 11.01
CA ASP A 89 -0.77 14.47 10.41
C ASP A 89 -1.71 15.15 9.40
N THR A 90 -2.18 16.36 9.72
CA THR A 90 -3.06 17.14 8.83
C THR A 90 -2.34 17.54 7.54
N GLU A 91 -1.09 18.00 7.63
CA GLU A 91 -0.28 18.35 6.45
C GLU A 91 0.05 17.10 5.63
N MET A 92 0.36 15.98 6.30
CA MET A 92 0.64 14.69 5.67
C MET A 92 -0.57 14.20 4.86
N VAL A 93 -1.74 14.12 5.47
CA VAL A 93 -2.97 13.66 4.80
C VAL A 93 -3.33 14.59 3.64
N SER A 94 -3.26 15.92 3.86
CA SER A 94 -3.59 16.91 2.84
C SER A 94 -2.63 16.86 1.66
N GLY A 95 -1.32 16.75 1.93
CA GLY A 95 -0.28 16.65 0.91
C GLY A 95 -0.40 15.37 0.07
N GLN A 96 -0.58 14.22 0.73
CA GLN A 96 -0.79 12.94 0.04
C GLN A 96 -2.06 12.97 -0.84
N LYS A 97 -3.17 13.54 -0.34
CA LYS A 97 -4.41 13.66 -1.12
C LYS A 97 -4.26 14.63 -2.30
N ALA A 98 -3.55 15.74 -2.10
CA ALA A 98 -3.24 16.68 -3.18
C ALA A 98 -2.42 16.01 -4.29
N ALA A 99 -1.45 15.17 -3.91
CA ALA A 99 -0.58 14.41 -4.80
C ALA A 99 -1.23 13.19 -5.47
N THR A 100 -2.49 12.88 -5.15
CA THR A 100 -3.22 11.78 -5.80
C THR A 100 -3.66 12.21 -7.22
N ILE A 101 -3.33 11.40 -8.24
CA ILE A 101 -3.60 11.72 -9.66
C ILE A 101 -5.04 11.42 -10.09
N ASP A 102 -5.74 10.58 -9.34
CA ASP A 102 -7.18 10.34 -9.49
C ASP A 102 -7.92 10.91 -8.27
N LYS A 103 -8.79 11.90 -8.49
CA LYS A 103 -9.54 12.54 -7.39
C LYS A 103 -10.72 11.70 -6.90
N SER A 104 -11.16 10.72 -7.68
CA SER A 104 -12.21 9.77 -7.27
C SER A 104 -11.66 8.64 -6.40
N ALA A 105 -10.35 8.42 -6.42
CA ALA A 105 -9.68 7.42 -5.61
C ALA A 105 -9.85 7.69 -4.10
N PRO A 106 -9.81 6.62 -3.27
CA PRO A 106 -9.85 6.76 -1.81
C PRO A 106 -8.70 7.64 -1.30
N ASN A 107 -8.79 8.07 -0.05
CA ASN A 107 -7.64 8.71 0.59
C ASN A 107 -6.51 7.69 0.73
N PRO A 108 -5.26 8.02 0.37
CA PRO A 108 -4.13 7.13 0.57
C PRO A 108 -3.94 6.81 2.06
N SER A 109 -3.36 5.64 2.36
CA SER A 109 -2.88 5.34 3.71
C SER A 109 -1.90 6.42 4.18
N VAL A 110 -2.01 6.81 5.46
CA VAL A 110 -1.06 7.74 6.10
C VAL A 110 0.39 7.24 5.99
N GLU A 111 0.58 5.93 5.88
CA GLU A 111 1.89 5.27 5.75
C GLU A 111 2.47 5.36 4.33
N ALA A 112 1.82 6.04 3.37
CA ALA A 112 2.27 6.15 1.99
C ALA A 112 3.72 6.65 1.86
N ILE A 113 4.17 7.55 2.75
CA ILE A 113 5.56 8.03 2.77
C ILE A 113 6.53 6.88 3.08
N LEU A 114 6.21 6.01 4.04
CA LEU A 114 7.03 4.83 4.37
C LEU A 114 7.15 3.89 3.16
N HIS A 115 6.03 3.65 2.47
CA HIS A 115 6.01 2.83 1.26
C HIS A 115 6.82 3.45 0.11
N ALA A 116 6.90 4.78 0.04
CA ALA A 116 7.70 5.49 -0.96
C ALA A 116 9.20 5.38 -0.71
N ILE A 117 9.67 5.58 0.53
CA ILE A 117 11.11 5.62 0.85
C ILE A 117 11.79 4.25 0.77
N ILE A 118 11.05 3.14 0.83
CA ILE A 118 11.59 1.79 0.67
C ILE A 118 11.90 1.56 -0.82
N PRO A 119 13.15 1.31 -1.24
CA PRO A 119 13.57 1.33 -2.65
C PRO A 119 13.26 0.01 -3.38
N PHE A 120 12.05 -0.51 -3.19
CA PHE A 120 11.54 -1.71 -3.85
C PHE A 120 10.21 -1.44 -4.53
N LYS A 121 9.97 -2.13 -5.65
CA LYS A 121 8.77 -1.96 -6.48
C LYS A 121 7.48 -2.27 -5.71
N VAL A 122 7.50 -3.32 -4.89
CA VAL A 122 6.35 -3.77 -4.10
C VAL A 122 6.73 -3.70 -2.63
N VAL A 123 5.83 -3.18 -1.80
CA VAL A 123 6.03 -3.08 -0.35
C VAL A 123 4.78 -3.56 0.37
N ASP A 124 4.98 -4.52 1.26
CA ASP A 124 3.97 -5.03 2.17
C ASP A 124 4.26 -4.54 3.59
N HIS A 125 3.23 -4.04 4.26
CA HIS A 125 3.25 -3.67 5.67
C HIS A 125 2.11 -4.42 6.36
N THR A 126 2.46 -5.25 7.34
CA THR A 126 1.52 -6.12 8.05
C THR A 126 1.70 -5.95 9.55
N HIS A 127 0.61 -6.10 10.31
CA HIS A 127 0.66 -6.09 11.77
C HIS A 127 0.62 -7.53 12.28
N ALA A 128 1.61 -8.33 11.88
CA ALA A 128 1.61 -9.76 12.17
C ALA A 128 1.74 -10.01 13.69
N ASP A 129 0.80 -10.77 14.25
CA ASP A 129 0.66 -10.96 15.71
C ASP A 129 1.95 -11.50 16.35
N ALA A 130 2.58 -12.48 15.70
CA ALA A 130 3.84 -13.05 16.15
C ALA A 130 4.99 -12.02 16.22
N VAL A 131 5.03 -11.07 15.28
CA VAL A 131 6.07 -10.02 15.24
C VAL A 131 5.82 -9.01 16.34
N VAL A 132 4.57 -8.55 16.49
CA VAL A 132 4.16 -7.62 17.54
C VAL A 132 4.44 -8.21 18.93
N THR A 133 4.17 -9.50 19.12
CA THR A 133 4.40 -10.21 20.38
C THR A 133 5.88 -10.24 20.75
N ILE A 134 6.78 -10.50 19.79
CA ILE A 134 8.23 -10.54 20.04
C ILE A 134 8.82 -9.13 20.18
N SER A 135 8.29 -8.12 19.49
CA SER A 135 8.83 -6.76 19.56
C SER A 135 8.43 -5.98 20.82
N ASN A 136 7.40 -6.45 21.54
CA ASN A 136 6.87 -5.82 22.76
C ASN A 136 7.26 -6.55 24.05
N SER A 137 8.25 -7.44 24.00
CA SER A 137 8.83 -8.12 25.17
C SER A 137 10.03 -7.37 25.75
#